data_AF-A0A937NQC2-F1
#
_entry.id   AF-A0A937NQC2-F1
#
_cell.length_a   1.000
_cell.length_b   1.000
_cell.length_c   1.000
_cell.angle_alpha   90.00
_cell.angle_beta   90.00
_cell.angle_gamma   90.00
#
_symmetry.space_group_name_H-M   'P 1'
#
loop_
_entity.id
_entity.type
_entity.pdbx_description
1 polymer ?
#
loop_
_entity_poly.entity_id
_entity_poly.type
_entity_poly.pdbx_seq_one_letter_code
_entity_poly.pdbx_strand_id
1 'polypeptide(L)'
;MLKAHWHGYEIDSSEAAYEAQVPQPEQLGTSVRGLLTSGYFVRSYYLAFEEPLVRLRDFIVAQGEAEDKLTAKASEHLEKQMSKFDPTSWKASRIGVRAIESILNYIGAHRQELLDAETLRFELTKQQKEMREDYDYGEEFEPGSLVKESIYYSEEEIPLDGVVLLLGCDLVPASKLSPEENKRAYQKVRRHYKEVGLLDEMSGWGWGAPRDYVQDDINKRQGLTLRVRLNPDATFTITGRWMDDGQFIFPYYDYLLGLAAKKAGVKIGTYCL
;
A
#
# COMPACT_ATOMS: atom_id res chain seq x y z
N MET A 1 -30.17 1.09 21.36
CA MET A 1 -29.99 0.61 19.97
C MET A 1 -30.83 1.50 19.07
N LEU A 2 -30.28 2.64 18.64
CA LEU A 2 -30.96 3.60 17.76
C LEU A 2 -30.59 3.22 16.31
N LYS A 3 -31.56 2.67 15.58
CA LYS A 3 -31.44 2.37 14.15
C LYS A 3 -31.69 3.65 13.37
N ALA A 4 -30.62 4.30 12.92
CA ALA A 4 -30.72 5.27 11.84
C ALA A 4 -30.84 4.50 10.52
N HIS A 5 -31.98 4.65 9.85
CA HIS A 5 -32.23 4.07 8.53
C HIS A 5 -31.55 4.91 7.45
N TRP A 6 -30.34 4.53 7.07
CA TRP A 6 -29.65 5.06 5.89
C TRP A 6 -30.27 4.43 4.63
N HIS A 7 -30.82 5.26 3.75
CA HIS A 7 -31.33 4.80 2.46
C HIS A 7 -30.16 4.68 1.48
N GLY A 8 -29.61 3.47 1.31
CA GLY A 8 -28.95 3.10 0.05
C GLY A 8 -27.53 2.54 0.09
N TYR A 9 -26.81 2.58 1.21
CA TYR A 9 -25.51 1.91 1.35
C TYR A 9 -25.37 1.37 2.78
N GLU A 10 -25.46 0.04 2.96
CA GLU A 10 -24.86 -0.61 4.12
C GLU A 10 -23.35 -0.49 3.93
N ILE A 11 -22.74 0.49 4.61
CA ILE A 11 -21.28 0.69 4.61
C ILE A 11 -20.73 -0.35 5.58
N ASP A 12 -20.59 -1.58 5.09
CA ASP A 12 -19.93 -2.61 5.89
C ASP A 12 -18.41 -2.41 5.84
N SER A 13 -17.77 -1.95 4.75
CA SER A 13 -16.33 -1.57 4.69
C SER A 13 -16.10 -0.15 4.15
N SER A 14 -15.18 0.60 4.74
CA SER A 14 -14.71 1.91 4.23
C SER A 14 -13.35 1.84 3.53
N GLU A 15 -12.84 0.64 3.28
CA GLU A 15 -11.53 0.45 2.63
C GLU A 15 -11.63 0.45 1.10
N ALA A 16 -10.60 1.01 0.48
CA ALA A 16 -10.35 0.79 -0.93
C ALA A 16 -8.91 0.38 -1.16
N ALA A 17 -8.67 -0.21 -2.33
CA ALA A 17 -7.42 -0.87 -2.66
C ALA A 17 -6.96 -0.60 -4.08
N TYR A 18 -5.68 -0.85 -4.28
CA TYR A 18 -5.08 -0.89 -5.60
C TYR A 18 -4.16 -2.10 -5.74
N GLU A 19 -4.02 -2.56 -6.98
CA GLU A 19 -3.16 -3.69 -7.33
C GLU A 19 -2.46 -3.43 -8.66
N ALA A 20 -1.18 -3.80 -8.74
CA ALA A 20 -0.42 -3.87 -9.97
C ALA A 20 0.43 -5.15 -10.02
N GLN A 21 0.41 -5.80 -11.17
CA GLN A 21 1.32 -6.90 -11.50
C GLN A 21 2.65 -6.33 -12.03
N VAL A 22 3.76 -6.92 -11.61
CA VAL A 22 5.10 -6.48 -12.01
C VAL A 22 5.59 -7.31 -13.20
N PRO A 23 5.72 -6.73 -14.40
CA PRO A 23 6.03 -7.50 -15.60
C PRO A 23 7.52 -7.89 -15.71
N GLN A 24 8.41 -7.14 -15.06
CA GLN A 24 9.86 -7.37 -15.07
C GLN A 24 10.36 -7.45 -13.63
N PRO A 25 10.37 -8.66 -13.03
CA PRO A 25 10.77 -8.85 -11.63
C PRO A 25 12.14 -8.25 -11.30
N GLU A 26 13.12 -8.33 -12.20
CA GLU A 26 14.47 -7.79 -12.01
C GLU A 26 14.50 -6.25 -11.90
N GLN A 27 13.44 -5.57 -12.35
CA GLN A 27 13.23 -4.13 -12.24
C GLN A 27 12.15 -3.76 -11.23
N LEU A 28 11.83 -4.66 -10.29
CA LEU A 28 10.83 -4.45 -9.25
C LEU A 28 11.07 -3.15 -8.49
N GLY A 29 12.30 -2.93 -8.03
CA GLY A 29 12.67 -1.72 -7.30
C GLY A 29 12.60 -0.45 -8.14
N THR A 30 12.96 -0.53 -9.42
CA THR A 30 12.80 0.59 -10.36
C THR A 30 11.32 0.93 -10.59
N SER A 31 10.45 -0.08 -10.67
CA SER A 31 9.00 0.11 -10.81
C SER A 31 8.40 0.79 -9.57
N VAL A 32 8.72 0.29 -8.37
CA VAL A 32 8.25 0.87 -7.10
C VAL A 32 8.80 2.28 -6.91
N ARG A 33 10.07 2.52 -7.22
CA ARG A 33 10.65 3.87 -7.19
C ARG A 33 9.94 4.80 -8.18
N GLY A 34 9.64 4.33 -9.39
CA GLY A 34 8.91 5.10 -10.40
C GLY A 34 7.56 5.60 -9.88
N LEU A 35 6.80 4.72 -9.21
CA LEU A 35 5.54 5.07 -8.55
C LEU A 35 5.74 6.12 -7.46
N LEU A 36 6.60 5.82 -6.48
CA LEU A 36 6.85 6.69 -5.31
C LEU A 36 7.47 8.04 -5.69
N THR A 37 8.17 8.13 -6.82
CA THR A 37 8.81 9.38 -7.28
C THR A 37 8.06 10.09 -8.41
N SER A 38 6.86 9.63 -8.77
CA SER A 38 6.00 10.21 -9.82
C SER A 38 5.58 11.67 -9.59
N GLY A 39 5.79 12.18 -8.38
CA GLY A 39 5.37 13.53 -7.96
C GLY A 39 3.98 13.57 -7.32
N TYR A 40 3.29 12.43 -7.25
CA TYR A 40 1.96 12.33 -6.62
C TYR A 40 2.00 11.73 -5.20
N PHE A 41 3.17 11.34 -4.73
CA PHE A 41 3.41 10.87 -3.36
C PHE A 41 4.21 11.90 -2.54
N VAL A 42 3.92 11.96 -1.24
CA VAL A 42 4.75 12.65 -0.26
C VAL A 42 6.04 11.87 -0.06
N ARG A 43 7.19 12.56 -0.01
CA ARG A 43 8.53 11.94 0.08
C ARG A 43 8.90 11.45 1.49
N SER A 44 7.97 10.81 2.18
CA SER A 44 8.15 10.23 3.51
C SER A 44 7.54 8.83 3.53
N TYR A 45 8.39 7.81 3.62
CA TYR A 45 7.98 6.40 3.59
C TYR A 45 8.41 5.71 4.88
N TYR A 46 7.47 4.99 5.50
CA TYR A 46 7.65 4.35 6.79
C TYR A 46 7.52 2.84 6.62
N LEU A 47 8.49 2.06 7.08
CA LEU A 47 8.44 0.61 7.09
C LEU A 47 7.45 0.14 8.15
N ALA A 48 6.28 -0.34 7.72
CA ALA A 48 5.28 -0.89 8.62
C ALA A 48 5.55 -2.36 8.98
N PHE A 49 6.47 -3.04 8.27
CA PHE A 49 6.93 -4.38 8.59
C PHE A 49 8.43 -4.53 8.29
N GLU A 50 9.24 -4.69 9.34
CA GLU A 50 10.71 -4.69 9.26
C GLU A 50 11.30 -6.10 9.10
N GLU A 51 10.57 -7.16 9.49
CA GLU A 51 11.05 -8.55 9.48
C GLU A 51 11.56 -9.05 8.12
N PRO A 52 10.94 -8.71 6.96
CA PRO A 52 11.44 -9.14 5.65
C PRO A 52 12.88 -8.68 5.39
N LEU A 53 13.27 -7.51 5.88
CA LEU A 53 14.63 -6.97 5.68
C LEU A 53 15.65 -7.76 6.52
N VAL A 54 15.26 -8.20 7.71
CA VAL A 54 16.11 -9.04 8.57
C VAL A 54 16.33 -10.40 7.92
N ARG A 55 15.26 -11.06 7.47
CA ARG A 55 15.34 -12.37 6.81
C ARG A 55 16.13 -12.32 5.51
N LEU A 56 15.97 -11.24 4.74
CA LEU A 56 16.75 -11.03 3.52
C LEU A 56 18.25 -10.87 3.81
N ARG A 57 18.61 -10.14 4.88
CA ARG A 57 20.01 -10.02 5.31
C ARG A 57 20.59 -11.37 5.69
N ASP A 58 19.86 -12.17 6.46
CA ASP A 58 20.31 -13.50 6.87
C ASP A 58 20.46 -14.47 5.67
N PHE A 59 19.54 -14.39 4.70
CA PHE A 59 19.65 -15.13 3.45
C PHE A 59 20.93 -14.76 2.67
N ILE A 60 21.19 -13.46 2.48
CA ILE A 60 22.39 -12.98 1.76
C ILE A 60 23.66 -13.48 2.45
N VAL A 61 23.73 -13.41 3.79
CA VAL A 61 24.87 -13.90 4.57
C VAL A 61 25.07 -15.41 4.41
N ALA A 62 23.98 -16.19 4.40
CA ALA A 62 24.03 -17.65 4.28
C ALA A 62 24.53 -18.13 2.91
N GLN A 63 24.27 -17.38 1.84
CA GLN A 63 24.79 -17.67 0.48
C GLN A 63 26.30 -17.41 0.35
N GLY A 64 26.89 -16.67 1.29
CA GLY A 64 28.28 -16.22 1.24
C GLY A 64 28.45 -14.91 0.47
N GLU A 65 29.64 -14.29 0.57
CA GLU A 65 29.96 -13.05 -0.16
C GLU A 65 30.06 -13.34 -1.67
N ALA A 66 28.95 -13.23 -2.39
CA ALA A 66 29.01 -13.05 -3.84
C ALA A 66 29.59 -11.65 -4.11
N GLU A 67 30.76 -11.57 -4.75
CA GLU A 67 31.39 -10.31 -5.21
C GLU A 67 30.59 -9.59 -6.32
N ASP A 68 29.29 -9.85 -6.45
CA ASP A 68 28.47 -9.14 -7.41
C ASP A 68 27.99 -7.78 -6.84
N LYS A 69 27.88 -6.81 -7.76
CA LYS A 69 27.55 -5.42 -7.44
C LYS A 69 26.12 -5.25 -6.90
N LEU A 70 25.21 -6.17 -7.22
CA LEU A 70 23.81 -6.11 -6.81
C LEU A 70 23.69 -6.50 -5.33
N THR A 71 24.28 -7.63 -4.96
CA THR A 71 24.38 -8.15 -3.60
C THR A 71 25.05 -7.13 -2.68
N ALA A 72 26.23 -6.61 -3.05
CA ALA A 72 26.95 -5.62 -2.24
C ALA A 72 26.12 -4.36 -1.95
N LYS A 73 25.38 -3.86 -2.95
CA LYS A 73 24.51 -2.68 -2.78
C LYS A 73 23.28 -2.97 -1.92
N ALA A 74 22.67 -4.15 -2.10
CA ALA A 74 21.53 -4.55 -1.29
C ALA A 74 21.94 -4.66 0.18
N SER A 75 23.05 -5.34 0.47
CA SER A 75 23.61 -5.46 1.82
C SER A 75 23.93 -4.11 2.44
N GLU A 76 24.60 -3.21 1.72
CA GLU A 76 24.89 -1.85 2.22
C GLU A 76 23.60 -1.10 2.61
N HIS A 77 22.56 -1.20 1.79
CA HIS A 77 21.29 -0.53 2.05
C HIS A 77 20.48 -1.19 3.17
N LEU A 78 20.53 -2.52 3.29
CA LEU A 78 19.89 -3.29 4.37
C LEU A 78 20.51 -2.92 5.71
N GLU A 79 21.84 -2.99 5.85
CA GLU A 79 22.53 -2.66 7.10
C GLU A 79 22.25 -1.21 7.55
N LYS A 80 22.30 -0.27 6.60
CA LYS A 80 21.95 1.13 6.88
C LYS A 80 20.49 1.31 7.29
N GLN A 81 19.59 0.46 6.82
CA GLN A 81 18.19 0.56 7.17
C GLN A 81 17.90 -0.12 8.51
N MET A 82 18.47 -1.29 8.74
CA MET A 82 18.34 -2.07 9.98
C MET A 82 18.94 -1.34 11.18
N SER A 83 20.01 -0.56 10.99
CA SER A 83 20.57 0.28 12.07
C SER A 83 19.63 1.38 12.58
N LYS A 84 18.50 1.62 11.92
CA LYS A 84 17.46 2.56 12.36
C LYS A 84 16.32 1.88 13.12
N PHE A 85 16.26 0.55 13.10
CA PHE A 85 15.19 -0.20 13.76
C PHE A 85 15.30 0.01 15.25
N ASP A 86 14.17 0.35 15.87
CA ASP A 86 14.08 0.56 17.30
C ASP A 86 12.92 -0.30 17.83
N PRO A 87 13.21 -1.49 18.41
CA PRO A 87 12.18 -2.39 18.91
C PRO A 87 11.43 -1.82 20.12
N THR A 88 11.91 -0.72 20.71
CA THR A 88 11.26 -0.05 21.84
C THR A 88 10.40 1.14 21.41
N SER A 89 10.49 1.54 20.15
CA SER A 89 9.72 2.64 19.57
C SER A 89 8.46 2.11 18.89
N TRP A 90 7.34 2.79 19.14
CA TRP A 90 6.10 2.58 18.39
C TRP A 90 6.13 3.22 17.00
N LYS A 91 7.16 4.03 16.69
CA LYS A 91 7.30 4.69 15.39
C LYS A 91 8.04 3.80 14.40
N ALA A 92 7.37 3.52 13.28
CA ALA A 92 7.96 2.88 12.12
C ALA A 92 9.21 3.62 11.59
N SER A 93 10.25 2.85 11.25
CA SER A 93 11.48 3.38 10.66
C SER A 93 11.25 3.97 9.28
N ARG A 94 11.91 5.08 8.95
CA ARG A 94 11.84 5.67 7.60
C ARG A 94 12.83 5.02 6.65
N ILE A 95 12.40 4.79 5.40
CA ILE A 95 13.24 4.28 4.32
C ILE A 95 13.24 5.22 3.10
N GLY A 96 14.39 5.34 2.43
CA GLY A 96 14.55 6.16 1.24
C GLY A 96 14.39 5.36 -0.05
N VAL A 97 13.90 6.01 -1.12
CA VAL A 97 13.63 5.35 -2.42
C VAL A 97 14.84 4.67 -3.06
N ARG A 98 16.07 5.13 -2.79
CA ARG A 98 17.30 4.48 -3.30
C ARG A 98 17.56 3.14 -2.61
N ALA A 99 17.25 3.05 -1.32
CA ALA A 99 17.33 1.80 -0.57
C ALA A 99 16.23 0.84 -1.04
N ILE A 100 14.99 1.34 -1.18
CA ILE A 100 13.87 0.56 -1.74
C ILE A 100 14.24 -0.02 -3.10
N GLU A 101 14.74 0.81 -4.03
CA GLU A 101 15.12 0.36 -5.37
C GLU A 101 16.19 -0.74 -5.34
N SER A 102 17.27 -0.53 -4.57
CA SER A 102 18.38 -1.49 -4.53
C SER A 102 17.97 -2.82 -3.91
N ILE A 103 17.23 -2.78 -2.79
CA ILE A 103 16.76 -3.98 -2.08
C ILE A 103 15.78 -4.76 -2.96
N LEU A 104 14.79 -4.10 -3.54
CA LEU A 104 13.79 -4.77 -4.35
C LEU A 104 14.33 -5.30 -5.69
N ASN A 105 15.32 -4.63 -6.31
CA ASN A 105 15.97 -5.17 -7.51
C ASN A 105 16.77 -6.43 -7.18
N TYR A 106 17.42 -6.52 -6.02
CA TYR A 106 18.04 -7.76 -5.55
C TYR A 106 17.00 -8.86 -5.39
N ILE A 107 15.91 -8.58 -4.65
CA ILE A 107 14.81 -9.55 -4.46
C ILE A 107 14.25 -10.03 -5.80
N GLY A 108 14.06 -9.11 -6.75
CA GLY A 108 13.58 -9.40 -8.09
C GLY A 108 14.49 -10.32 -8.90
N ALA A 109 15.81 -10.12 -8.80
CA ALA A 109 16.82 -10.94 -9.46
C ALA A 109 16.95 -12.34 -8.84
N HIS A 110 16.79 -12.45 -7.52
CA HIS A 110 16.95 -13.70 -6.74
C HIS A 110 15.61 -14.35 -6.35
N ARG A 111 14.51 -13.97 -7.02
CA ARG A 111 13.14 -14.38 -6.62
C ARG A 111 12.93 -15.88 -6.49
N GLN A 112 13.52 -16.69 -7.37
CA GLN A 112 13.38 -18.15 -7.31
C GLN A 112 14.17 -18.72 -6.13
N GLU A 113 15.41 -18.26 -5.92
CA GLU A 113 16.24 -18.69 -4.80
C GLU A 113 15.60 -18.31 -3.45
N LEU A 114 15.01 -17.12 -3.36
CA LEU A 114 14.27 -16.66 -2.17
C LEU A 114 13.00 -17.47 -1.92
N LEU A 115 12.30 -17.86 -3.00
CA LEU A 115 11.11 -18.71 -2.93
C LEU A 115 11.46 -20.12 -2.47
N ASP A 116 12.48 -20.73 -3.09
CA ASP A 116 12.97 -22.08 -2.79
C ASP A 116 13.54 -22.19 -1.37
N ALA A 117 14.16 -21.12 -0.88
CA ALA A 117 14.67 -21.01 0.49
C ALA A 117 13.61 -20.59 1.51
N GLU A 118 12.35 -20.41 1.09
CA GLU A 118 11.24 -20.00 1.94
C GLU A 118 11.52 -18.74 2.78
N THR A 119 12.40 -17.86 2.28
CA THR A 119 12.97 -16.74 3.06
C THR A 119 11.90 -15.79 3.56
N LEU A 120 10.85 -15.63 2.76
CA LEU A 120 9.75 -14.69 3.00
C LEU A 120 8.47 -15.41 3.41
N ARG A 121 8.57 -16.61 4.00
CA ARG A 121 7.41 -17.34 4.52
C ARG A 121 7.01 -16.88 5.91
N PHE A 122 5.76 -16.47 6.08
CA PHE A 122 5.26 -15.96 7.35
C PHE A 122 3.97 -16.68 7.74
N GLU A 123 3.94 -17.15 8.97
CA GLU A 123 2.72 -17.60 9.63
C GLU A 123 1.78 -16.42 9.90
N LEU A 124 0.49 -16.71 10.06
CA LEU A 124 -0.44 -15.72 10.60
C LEU A 124 0.04 -15.25 11.97
N THR A 125 -0.02 -13.94 12.18
CA THR A 125 0.18 -13.36 13.51
C THR A 125 -0.93 -13.84 14.45
N LYS A 126 -0.70 -13.74 15.77
CA LYS A 126 -1.74 -14.06 16.75
C LYS A 126 -3.04 -13.28 16.51
N GLN A 127 -2.92 -11.99 16.23
CA GLN A 127 -4.05 -11.11 15.92
C GLN A 127 -4.80 -11.57 14.66
N GLN A 128 -4.08 -11.97 13.61
CA GLN A 128 -4.70 -12.47 12.38
C GLN A 128 -5.44 -13.80 12.58
N LYS A 129 -4.95 -14.67 13.47
CA LYS A 129 -5.64 -15.90 13.84
C LYS A 129 -6.95 -15.59 14.59
N GLU A 130 -6.89 -14.69 15.56
CA GLU A 130 -8.06 -14.24 16.33
C GLU A 130 -9.12 -13.60 15.41
N MET A 131 -8.74 -12.66 14.54
CA MET A 131 -9.67 -12.03 13.59
C MET A 131 -10.30 -13.05 12.64
N ARG A 132 -9.54 -14.06 12.18
CA ARG A 132 -10.09 -15.10 11.29
C ARG A 132 -11.14 -15.98 11.95
N GLU A 133 -10.98 -16.29 13.24
CA GLU A 133 -11.99 -17.03 14.02
C GLU A 133 -13.29 -16.21 14.15
N ASP A 134 -13.20 -14.88 14.25
CA ASP A 134 -14.35 -13.99 14.37
C ASP A 134 -15.15 -13.82 13.06
N TYR A 135 -14.49 -13.88 11.90
CA TYR A 135 -15.10 -13.63 10.57
C TYR A 135 -15.46 -14.90 9.78
N ASP A 136 -15.22 -16.10 10.34
CA ASP A 136 -15.51 -17.42 9.73
C ASP A 136 -15.05 -17.54 8.26
N TYR A 137 -13.79 -17.16 8.01
CA TYR A 137 -13.20 -17.36 6.68
C TYR A 137 -13.12 -18.86 6.37
N GLY A 138 -13.94 -19.32 5.42
CA GLY A 138 -14.09 -20.74 5.06
C GLY A 138 -12.86 -21.43 4.45
N GLU A 139 -11.71 -20.75 4.37
CA GLU A 139 -10.44 -21.31 3.87
C GLU A 139 -9.35 -21.25 4.95
N GLU A 140 -8.77 -22.42 5.26
CA GLU A 140 -7.56 -22.52 6.08
C GLU A 140 -6.37 -21.87 5.33
N PHE A 141 -5.66 -20.98 6.02
CA PHE A 141 -4.47 -20.35 5.46
C PHE A 141 -3.25 -21.25 5.62
N GLU A 142 -2.54 -21.48 4.52
CA GLU A 142 -1.25 -22.16 4.51
C GLU A 142 -0.13 -21.18 4.06
N PRO A 143 0.96 -21.02 4.84
CA PRO A 143 2.15 -20.31 4.37
C PRO A 143 2.67 -21.00 3.12
N GLY A 144 2.88 -20.27 2.02
CA GLY A 144 2.99 -20.94 0.73
C GLY A 144 2.02 -20.43 -0.30
N SER A 145 0.79 -20.17 0.15
CA SER A 145 -0.37 -19.99 -0.71
C SER A 145 -0.45 -18.62 -1.36
N LEU A 146 -1.25 -18.53 -2.42
CA LEU A 146 -1.55 -17.25 -3.06
C LEU A 146 -2.48 -16.44 -2.15
N VAL A 147 -2.05 -15.23 -1.77
CA VAL A 147 -2.87 -14.31 -0.98
C VAL A 147 -3.65 -13.38 -1.91
N LYS A 148 -4.94 -13.68 -2.11
CA LYS A 148 -5.86 -12.79 -2.83
C LYS A 148 -6.38 -11.70 -1.90
N GLU A 149 -5.73 -10.54 -1.88
CA GLU A 149 -6.06 -9.48 -0.89
C GLU A 149 -7.53 -9.04 -0.92
N SER A 150 -8.21 -9.12 -2.07
CA SER A 150 -9.61 -8.69 -2.22
C SER A 150 -10.63 -9.48 -1.37
N ILE A 151 -10.25 -10.60 -0.76
CA ILE A 151 -11.15 -11.38 0.11
C ILE A 151 -11.14 -10.88 1.56
N TYR A 152 -10.10 -10.15 1.95
CA TYR A 152 -9.93 -9.66 3.32
C TYR A 152 -10.63 -8.33 3.46
N TYR A 153 -11.40 -8.20 4.53
CA TYR A 153 -12.19 -7.01 4.82
C TYR A 153 -11.30 -5.81 5.20
N SER A 154 -10.29 -6.03 6.05
CA SER A 154 -9.34 -5.00 6.47
C SER A 154 -7.89 -5.34 6.16
N GLU A 155 -7.04 -4.31 6.12
CA GLU A 155 -5.60 -4.46 5.95
C GLU A 155 -4.93 -5.35 7.00
N GLU A 156 -5.40 -5.29 8.25
CA GLU A 156 -4.80 -6.01 9.39
C GLU A 156 -4.97 -7.53 9.26
N GLU A 157 -6.02 -7.96 8.55
CA GLU A 157 -6.34 -9.37 8.31
C GLU A 157 -5.49 -10.00 7.21
N ILE A 158 -4.87 -9.18 6.34
CA ILE A 158 -4.12 -9.66 5.18
C ILE A 158 -2.84 -10.38 5.65
N PRO A 159 -2.66 -11.67 5.34
CA PRO A 159 -1.46 -12.40 5.71
C PRO A 159 -0.18 -11.73 5.21
N LEU A 160 0.87 -11.76 6.04
CA LEU A 160 2.18 -11.20 5.72
C LEU A 160 3.05 -12.13 4.85
N ASP A 161 2.57 -13.35 4.53
CA ASP A 161 3.30 -14.35 3.76
C ASP A 161 3.73 -13.86 2.37
N GLY A 162 5.03 -13.94 2.07
CA GLY A 162 5.61 -13.43 0.83
C GLY A 162 5.77 -11.90 0.79
N VAL A 163 5.36 -11.14 1.82
CA VAL A 163 5.57 -9.68 1.84
C VAL A 163 7.07 -9.37 1.93
N VAL A 164 7.56 -8.63 0.94
CA VAL A 164 8.98 -8.23 0.86
C VAL A 164 9.20 -6.77 1.25
N LEU A 165 8.14 -5.97 1.17
CA LEU A 165 8.11 -4.57 1.57
C LEU A 165 6.69 -4.19 1.94
N LEU A 166 6.50 -3.55 3.09
CA LEU A 166 5.24 -2.92 3.48
C LEU A 166 5.53 -1.51 3.99
N LEU A 167 4.98 -0.51 3.30
CA LEU A 167 5.17 0.90 3.58
C LEU A 167 3.86 1.56 4.00
N GLY A 168 3.92 2.42 5.00
CA GLY A 168 3.02 3.56 5.12
C GLY A 168 3.51 4.73 4.25
N CYS A 169 2.64 5.29 3.43
CA CYS A 169 2.92 6.44 2.58
C CYS A 169 1.69 7.36 2.46
N ASP A 170 1.82 8.48 1.75
CA ASP A 170 0.75 9.46 1.60
C ASP A 170 0.73 10.00 0.16
N LEU A 171 -0.45 10.24 -0.40
CA LEU A 171 -0.59 11.05 -1.63
C LEU A 171 -0.44 12.54 -1.31
N VAL A 172 -0.01 13.31 -2.30
CA VAL A 172 0.02 14.78 -2.17
C VAL A 172 -1.40 15.34 -2.10
N PRO A 173 -1.65 16.40 -1.29
CA PRO A 173 -2.95 17.06 -1.26
C PRO A 173 -3.19 17.86 -2.56
N ALA A 174 -4.44 18.15 -2.86
CA ALA A 174 -4.83 18.79 -4.13
C ALA A 174 -4.16 20.16 -4.34
N SER A 175 -3.87 20.87 -3.25
CA SER A 175 -3.11 22.14 -3.24
C SER A 175 -1.67 22.05 -3.75
N LYS A 176 -1.13 20.83 -3.93
CA LYS A 176 0.20 20.58 -4.53
C LYS A 176 0.14 20.15 -5.99
N LEU A 177 -1.05 19.96 -6.55
CA LEU A 177 -1.25 19.62 -7.95
C LEU A 177 -1.18 20.87 -8.84
N SER A 178 -0.95 20.68 -10.14
CA SER A 178 -1.14 21.77 -11.10
C SER A 178 -2.60 22.27 -11.08
N PRO A 179 -2.88 23.53 -11.47
CA PRO A 179 -4.25 24.05 -11.49
C PRO A 179 -5.24 23.17 -12.29
N GLU A 180 -4.80 22.61 -13.41
CA GLU A 180 -5.60 21.73 -14.25
C GLU A 180 -5.87 20.37 -13.59
N GLU A 181 -4.84 19.78 -12.96
CA GLU A 181 -5.00 18.51 -12.23
C GLU A 181 -5.89 18.68 -11.00
N ASN A 182 -5.69 19.76 -10.23
CA ASN A 182 -6.52 20.08 -9.06
C ASN A 182 -7.99 20.24 -9.48
N LYS A 183 -8.27 21.05 -10.51
CA LYS A 183 -9.63 21.24 -11.01
C LYS A 183 -10.28 19.92 -11.45
N ARG A 184 -9.52 19.04 -12.11
CA ARG A 184 -10.02 17.72 -12.54
C ARG A 184 -10.29 16.79 -11.36
N ALA A 185 -9.37 16.73 -10.39
CA ALA A 185 -9.52 15.94 -9.18
C ALA A 185 -10.76 16.39 -8.39
N TYR A 186 -10.90 17.70 -8.15
CA TYR A 186 -12.07 18.30 -7.52
C TYR A 186 -13.37 17.94 -8.25
N GLN A 187 -13.41 18.09 -9.58
CA GLN A 187 -14.61 17.78 -10.36
C GLN A 187 -15.02 16.32 -10.29
N LYS A 188 -14.05 15.39 -10.22
CA LYS A 188 -14.30 13.96 -10.06
C LYS A 188 -14.94 13.66 -8.69
N VAL A 189 -14.34 14.16 -7.61
CA VAL A 189 -14.84 13.95 -6.25
C VAL A 189 -16.19 14.64 -6.05
N ARG A 190 -16.33 15.91 -6.45
CA ARG A 190 -17.61 16.64 -6.34
C ARG A 190 -18.75 15.94 -7.08
N ARG A 191 -18.46 15.36 -8.25
CA ARG A 191 -19.46 14.60 -9.00
C ARG A 191 -19.89 13.36 -8.23
N HIS A 192 -18.92 12.62 -7.71
CA HIS A 192 -19.20 11.43 -6.91
C HIS A 192 -19.99 11.78 -5.64
N TYR A 193 -19.60 12.83 -4.90
CA TYR A 193 -20.35 13.32 -3.73
C TYR A 193 -21.81 13.67 -4.07
N LYS A 194 -22.06 14.17 -5.28
CA LYS A 194 -23.42 14.43 -5.77
C LYS A 194 -24.16 13.14 -6.08
N GLU A 195 -23.51 12.20 -6.75
CA GLU A 195 -24.09 10.91 -7.16
C GLU A 195 -24.50 10.07 -5.95
N VAL A 196 -23.71 10.11 -4.88
CA VAL A 196 -23.98 9.38 -3.62
C VAL A 196 -24.81 10.20 -2.61
N GLY A 197 -25.33 11.37 -2.98
CA GLY A 197 -26.18 12.20 -2.12
C GLY A 197 -25.47 12.96 -0.99
N LEU A 198 -24.16 12.76 -0.81
CA LEU A 198 -23.39 13.35 0.29
C LEU A 198 -23.42 14.90 0.28
N LEU A 199 -23.44 15.54 -0.90
CA LEU A 199 -23.57 17.01 -0.97
C LEU A 199 -24.88 17.52 -0.38
N ASP A 200 -25.98 16.78 -0.59
CA ASP A 200 -27.31 17.16 -0.10
C ASP A 200 -27.39 16.91 1.42
N GLU A 201 -26.79 15.83 1.92
CA GLU A 201 -26.69 15.55 3.35
C GLU A 201 -25.86 16.60 4.08
N MET A 202 -24.64 16.91 3.60
CA MET A 202 -23.75 17.88 4.24
C MET A 202 -24.31 19.31 4.23
N SER A 203 -25.21 19.63 3.30
CA SER A 203 -25.90 20.92 3.27
C SER A 203 -26.82 21.13 4.50
N GLY A 204 -27.29 20.05 5.12
CA GLY A 204 -28.12 20.08 6.34
C GLY A 204 -27.34 20.23 7.65
N TRP A 205 -26.01 20.19 7.61
CA TRP A 205 -25.14 20.17 8.80
C TRP A 205 -24.62 21.57 9.21
N GLY A 206 -25.01 22.62 8.48
CA GLY A 206 -24.41 23.95 8.63
C GLY A 206 -25.10 24.91 9.60
N TRP A 207 -24.50 25.15 10.77
CA TRP A 207 -24.51 26.46 11.43
C TRP A 207 -23.16 27.15 11.13
N GLY A 208 -23.08 28.00 10.11
CA GLY A 208 -21.84 28.72 9.76
C GLY A 208 -21.70 29.10 8.29
N ALA A 209 -20.52 29.63 7.91
CA ALA A 209 -20.20 29.98 6.53
C ALA A 209 -20.20 28.74 5.61
N PRO A 210 -20.54 28.90 4.31
CA PRO A 210 -20.56 27.77 3.38
C PRO A 210 -19.16 27.15 3.28
N ARG A 211 -19.04 25.88 3.64
CA ARG A 211 -17.79 25.10 3.62
C ARG A 211 -17.72 24.28 2.35
N ASP A 212 -16.59 24.33 1.64
CA ASP A 212 -16.34 23.43 0.50
C ASP A 212 -15.75 22.12 1.00
N TYR A 213 -16.63 21.19 1.40
CA TYR A 213 -16.26 19.89 1.94
C TYR A 213 -15.38 19.10 0.96
N VAL A 214 -15.66 19.19 -0.35
CA VAL A 214 -14.84 18.51 -1.37
C VAL A 214 -13.41 19.03 -1.33
N GLN A 215 -13.23 20.35 -1.31
CA GLN A 215 -11.90 20.96 -1.31
C GLN A 215 -11.12 20.67 -0.03
N ASP A 216 -11.81 20.62 1.11
CA ASP A 216 -11.23 20.26 2.40
C ASP A 216 -10.76 18.81 2.38
N ASP A 217 -11.62 17.87 1.96
CA ASP A 217 -11.33 16.44 2.00
C ASP A 217 -10.16 16.07 1.10
N ILE A 218 -10.09 16.60 -0.13
CA ILE A 218 -8.96 16.34 -1.04
C ILE A 218 -7.65 17.06 -0.64
N ASN A 219 -7.69 17.93 0.38
CA ASN A 219 -6.51 18.57 0.96
C ASN A 219 -6.11 18.02 2.33
N LYS A 220 -6.93 17.14 2.94
CA LYS A 220 -6.52 16.39 4.14
C LYS A 220 -5.35 15.46 3.80
N ARG A 221 -4.75 14.89 4.85
CA ARG A 221 -3.73 13.85 4.69
C ARG A 221 -4.36 12.63 4.01
N GLN A 222 -3.75 12.17 2.94
CA GLN A 222 -4.24 11.06 2.12
C GLN A 222 -3.36 9.83 2.37
N GLY A 223 -3.51 9.23 3.54
CA GLY A 223 -2.71 8.07 3.95
C GLY A 223 -3.09 6.83 3.13
N LEU A 224 -2.08 6.05 2.76
CA LEU A 224 -2.26 4.72 2.18
C LEU A 224 -1.04 3.84 2.48
N THR A 225 -1.17 2.56 2.24
CA THR A 225 -0.05 1.63 2.27
C THR A 225 0.42 1.24 0.88
N LEU A 226 1.67 0.77 0.80
CA LEU A 226 2.20 0.08 -0.35
C LEU A 226 2.85 -1.22 0.11
N ARG A 227 2.32 -2.35 -0.32
CA ARG A 227 2.89 -3.68 -0.15
C ARG A 227 3.48 -4.19 -1.45
N VAL A 228 4.58 -4.91 -1.34
CA VAL A 228 5.15 -5.71 -2.42
C VAL A 228 5.20 -7.15 -1.93
N ARG A 229 4.68 -8.07 -2.72
CA ARG A 229 4.58 -9.49 -2.37
C ARG A 229 5.23 -10.37 -3.44
N LEU A 230 6.03 -11.33 -3.01
CA LEU A 230 6.51 -12.45 -3.81
C LEU A 230 5.45 -13.55 -3.80
N ASN A 231 4.94 -13.91 -4.97
CA ASN A 231 3.90 -14.91 -5.14
C ASN A 231 4.48 -16.33 -5.29
N PRO A 232 3.66 -17.39 -5.15
CA PRO A 232 4.12 -18.79 -5.21
C PRO A 232 4.67 -19.21 -6.58
N ASP A 233 4.37 -18.46 -7.64
CA ASP A 233 4.88 -18.65 -9.00
C ASP A 233 6.10 -17.77 -9.30
N ALA A 234 6.74 -17.22 -8.25
CA ALA A 234 7.84 -16.28 -8.33
C ALA A 234 7.52 -14.98 -9.10
N THR A 235 6.24 -14.59 -9.20
CA THR A 235 5.85 -13.25 -9.68
C THR A 235 5.76 -12.26 -8.52
N PHE A 236 5.59 -10.98 -8.83
CA PHE A 236 5.39 -9.94 -7.83
C PHE A 236 4.11 -9.15 -8.05
N THR A 237 3.41 -8.92 -6.95
CA THR A 237 2.25 -8.01 -6.90
C THR A 237 2.59 -6.81 -6.01
N ILE A 238 2.22 -5.61 -6.47
CA ILE A 238 2.22 -4.39 -5.66
C ILE A 238 0.77 -4.10 -5.28
N THR A 239 0.47 -4.06 -3.99
CA THR A 239 -0.87 -3.74 -3.46
C THR A 239 -0.82 -2.56 -2.50
N GLY A 240 -1.97 -2.07 -2.09
CA GLY A 240 -2.09 -1.09 -1.02
C GLY A 240 -3.53 -0.85 -0.62
N ARG A 241 -3.73 -0.33 0.60
CA ARG A 241 -5.03 0.04 1.16
C ARG A 241 -5.02 1.48 1.64
N TRP A 242 -6.19 2.07 1.72
CA TRP A 242 -6.40 3.29 2.49
C TRP A 242 -7.71 3.18 3.25
N MET A 243 -7.65 3.60 4.50
CA MET A 243 -8.81 3.79 5.36
C MET A 243 -9.13 5.26 5.44
N ASP A 244 -10.36 5.61 5.10
CA ASP A 244 -11.08 6.78 5.58
C ASP A 244 -12.49 6.68 4.99
N ASP A 245 -13.31 7.70 5.15
CA ASP A 245 -14.37 8.07 4.20
C ASP A 245 -13.93 7.99 2.70
N GLY A 246 -12.66 7.70 2.39
CA GLY A 246 -12.12 6.76 1.38
C GLY A 246 -12.99 6.36 0.20
N GLN A 247 -14.16 5.76 0.41
CA GLN A 247 -15.10 5.47 -0.69
C GLN A 247 -15.61 6.75 -1.38
N PHE A 248 -15.90 7.81 -0.62
CA PHE A 248 -16.41 9.08 -1.12
C PHE A 248 -15.32 9.84 -1.87
N ILE A 249 -14.08 9.78 -1.39
CA ILE A 249 -12.93 10.39 -2.05
C ILE A 249 -12.16 9.41 -2.95
N PHE A 250 -12.70 8.20 -3.20
CA PHE A 250 -12.12 7.20 -4.10
C PHE A 250 -11.70 7.80 -5.45
N PRO A 251 -12.51 8.68 -6.10
CA PRO A 251 -12.10 9.29 -7.36
C PRO A 251 -10.82 10.14 -7.28
N TYR A 252 -10.44 10.62 -6.10
CA TYR A 252 -9.18 11.32 -5.87
C TYR A 252 -7.99 10.36 -5.91
N TYR A 253 -8.08 9.28 -5.12
CA TYR A 253 -7.07 8.21 -5.07
C TYR A 253 -6.90 7.57 -6.44
N ASP A 254 -7.99 7.15 -7.08
CA ASP A 254 -7.99 6.56 -8.42
C ASP A 254 -7.32 7.48 -9.46
N TYR A 255 -7.64 8.78 -9.43
CA TYR A 255 -7.05 9.74 -10.36
C TYR A 255 -5.54 9.90 -10.16
N LEU A 256 -5.08 10.06 -8.92
CA LEU A 256 -3.65 10.24 -8.64
C LEU A 256 -2.84 8.98 -8.83
N LEU A 257 -3.35 7.82 -8.39
CA LEU A 257 -2.73 6.53 -8.64
C LEU A 257 -2.65 6.24 -10.14
N GLY A 258 -3.70 6.56 -10.90
CA GLY A 258 -3.68 6.46 -12.37
C GLY A 258 -2.63 7.37 -13.02
N LEU A 259 -2.47 8.61 -12.53
CA LEU A 259 -1.41 9.52 -13.02
C LEU A 259 -0.01 9.01 -12.63
N ALA A 260 0.16 8.50 -11.42
CA ALA A 260 1.41 7.90 -10.94
C ALA A 260 1.78 6.66 -11.76
N ALA A 261 0.82 5.76 -11.98
CA ALA A 261 0.95 4.56 -12.81
C ALA A 261 1.38 4.92 -14.23
N LYS A 262 0.70 5.91 -14.84
CA LYS A 262 1.04 6.39 -16.19
C LYS A 262 2.46 6.94 -16.27
N LYS A 263 2.91 7.70 -15.26
CA LYS A 263 4.30 8.22 -15.21
C LYS A 263 5.33 7.11 -14.97
N ALA A 264 4.98 6.10 -14.18
CA ALA A 264 5.83 4.95 -13.89
C ALA A 264 5.83 3.89 -15.00
N GLY A 265 4.91 3.97 -15.97
CA GLY A 265 4.75 2.95 -17.01
C GLY A 265 4.12 1.64 -16.50
N VAL A 266 3.37 1.70 -15.39
CA VAL A 266 2.75 0.54 -14.73
C VAL A 266 1.23 0.58 -14.94
N LYS A 267 0.58 -0.58 -14.98
CA LYS A 267 -0.88 -0.68 -14.94
C LYS A 267 -1.32 -0.94 -13.50
N ILE A 268 -2.17 -0.07 -12.98
CA ILE A 268 -2.79 -0.21 -11.66
C ILE A 268 -4.30 -0.38 -11.86
N GLY A 269 -4.89 -1.36 -11.17
CA GLY A 269 -6.33 -1.46 -10.96
C GLY A 269 -6.67 -0.95 -9.56
N THR A 270 -7.84 -0.34 -9.41
CA THR A 270 -8.38 0.19 -8.14
C THR A 270 -9.77 -0.41 -7.89
N TYR A 271 -10.12 -0.67 -6.64
CA TYR A 271 -11.43 -1.21 -6.25
C TYR A 271 -11.79 -0.81 -4.82
N CYS A 272 -13.09 -0.72 -4.52
CA CYS A 272 -13.62 -0.62 -3.15
C CYS A 272 -13.93 -2.02 -2.62
N LEU A 273 -13.79 -2.24 -1.32
CA LEU A 273 -14.20 -3.48 -0.64
C LEU A 273 -15.61 -3.41 -0.07
#